data_AF-A0A1H1UQR0-F1
#
_entry.id   AF-A0A1H1UQR0-F1
#
_cell.length_a   1.000
_cell.length_b   1.000
_cell.length_c   1.000
_cell.angle_alpha   90.00
_cell.angle_beta   90.00
_cell.angle_gamma   90.00
#
_symmetry.space_group_name_H-M   'P 1'
#
loop_
_entity.id
_entity.type
_entity.pdbx_description
1 polymer ?
#
loop_
_entity_poly.entity_id
_entity_poly.type
_entity_poly.pdbx_seq_one_letter_code
_entity_poly.pdbx_strand_id
1 'polypeptide(L)'
;MKTFDHLSVIGLREWIGLPALGIDKVRAKVDSGAKTSALHASDIETFERDGETWVRFNAHIGTPHKPHDKQCEARLISFKRVKSSNGHLQERHVIRTPMVLGDRRWWVDFTLTCRKSMRYRILLGCTAMLEGQLVINPGLRFVQGEPQPHLNPEG
;
A
#
# COMPACT_ATOMS: atom_id res chain seq x y z
N MET A 1 -7.59 -24.02 22.25
CA MET A 1 -7.47 -22.67 21.66
C MET A 1 -6.29 -22.69 20.70
N LYS A 2 -6.40 -22.15 19.48
CA LYS A 2 -5.25 -22.05 18.57
C LYS A 2 -4.52 -20.74 18.87
N THR A 3 -3.21 -20.79 19.07
CA THR A 3 -2.34 -19.63 19.19
C THR A 3 -1.63 -19.37 17.86
N PHE A 4 -1.25 -18.12 17.61
CA PHE A 4 -0.63 -17.68 16.35
C PHE A 4 0.74 -17.08 16.62
N ASP A 5 1.59 -17.82 17.34
CA ASP A 5 2.83 -17.30 17.93
C ASP A 5 3.87 -16.81 16.90
N HIS A 6 3.69 -17.18 15.63
CA HIS A 6 4.52 -16.76 14.50
C HIS A 6 3.93 -15.59 13.68
N LEU A 7 2.69 -15.16 13.95
CA LEU A 7 2.05 -14.07 13.21
C LEU A 7 2.27 -12.73 13.92
N SER A 8 2.55 -11.68 13.15
CA SER A 8 2.64 -10.33 13.69
C SER A 8 1.24 -9.72 13.83
N VAL A 9 0.91 -9.22 15.02
CA VAL A 9 -0.37 -8.56 15.28
C VAL A 9 -0.37 -7.14 14.74
N ILE A 10 -1.36 -6.80 13.94
CA ILE A 10 -1.60 -5.44 13.43
C ILE A 10 -2.98 -4.93 13.86
N GLY A 11 -3.13 -3.62 13.92
CA GLY A 11 -4.42 -2.96 14.09
C GLY A 11 -5.19 -2.80 12.78
N LEU A 12 -6.37 -2.16 12.83
CA LEU A 12 -7.10 -1.78 11.60
C LEU A 12 -6.46 -0.60 10.85
N ARG A 13 -5.43 0.02 11.44
CA ARG A 13 -4.66 1.13 10.87
C ARG A 13 -3.23 0.96 11.30
N GLU A 14 -2.31 1.17 10.37
CA GLU A 14 -0.88 1.10 10.62
C GLU A 14 -0.16 2.24 9.90
N TRP A 15 1.06 2.54 10.37
CA TRP A 15 2.02 3.31 9.60
C TRP A 15 2.81 2.36 8.70
N ILE A 16 2.97 2.73 7.44
CA ILE A 16 3.83 2.01 6.52
C ILE A 16 4.77 2.97 5.80
N GLY A 17 5.90 2.44 5.31
CA GLY A 17 6.80 3.11 4.38
C GLY A 17 6.76 2.43 3.01
N LEU A 18 6.98 3.21 1.95
CA LEU A 18 7.18 2.76 0.57
C LEU A 18 8.48 3.41 0.05
N PRO A 19 9.66 2.94 0.50
CA PRO A 19 10.92 3.64 0.29
C PRO A 19 11.31 3.77 -1.19
N ALA A 20 10.96 2.80 -2.03
CA ALA A 20 11.23 2.89 -3.48
C ALA A 20 10.43 4.01 -4.17
N LEU A 21 9.36 4.50 -3.53
CA LEU A 21 8.56 5.65 -3.99
C LEU A 21 8.97 6.95 -3.27
N GLY A 22 9.98 6.91 -2.40
CA GLY A 22 10.39 8.05 -1.56
C GLY A 22 9.32 8.46 -0.55
N ILE A 23 8.55 7.50 -0.03
CA ILE A 23 7.51 7.71 0.99
C ILE A 23 7.98 7.03 2.28
N ASP A 24 8.51 7.81 3.21
CA ASP A 24 9.05 7.25 4.46
C ASP A 24 7.94 6.77 5.39
N LYS A 25 6.81 7.49 5.43
CA LYS A 25 5.70 7.22 6.34
C LYS A 25 4.35 7.68 5.78
N VAL A 26 3.37 6.78 5.80
CA VAL A 26 1.98 7.04 5.39
C VAL A 26 1.01 6.14 6.16
N ARG A 27 -0.22 6.62 6.42
CA ARG A 27 -1.26 5.83 7.09
C ARG A 27 -1.95 4.88 6.11
N ALA A 28 -1.94 3.60 6.44
CA ALA A 28 -2.72 2.58 5.76
C ALA A 28 -3.93 2.18 6.61
N LYS A 29 -5.08 1.95 5.94
CA LYS A 29 -6.18 1.19 6.53
C LYS A 29 -6.00 -0.28 6.15
N VAL A 30 -6.10 -1.16 7.13
CA VAL A 30 -6.09 -2.60 6.89
C VAL A 30 -7.48 -3.04 6.44
N ASP A 31 -7.56 -3.77 5.34
CA ASP A 31 -8.81 -4.12 4.68
C ASP A 31 -8.78 -5.57 4.18
N SER A 32 -9.22 -6.50 5.04
CA SER A 32 -9.33 -7.92 4.69
C SER A 32 -10.45 -8.23 3.68
N GLY A 33 -11.27 -7.24 3.29
CA GLY A 33 -12.22 -7.37 2.19
C GLY A 33 -11.56 -7.14 0.82
N ALA A 34 -10.39 -6.53 0.77
CA ALA A 34 -9.67 -6.24 -0.47
C ALA A 34 -8.61 -7.31 -0.74
N LYS A 35 -8.68 -7.99 -1.89
CA LYS A 35 -7.65 -8.96 -2.29
C LYS A 35 -6.27 -8.30 -2.46
N THR A 36 -6.22 -7.17 -3.15
CA THR A 36 -4.99 -6.43 -3.47
C THR A 36 -5.01 -5.06 -2.83
N SER A 37 -3.84 -4.62 -2.37
CA SER A 37 -3.67 -3.29 -1.80
C SER A 37 -3.94 -2.19 -2.83
N ALA A 38 -4.26 -0.99 -2.35
CA ALA A 38 -4.57 0.14 -3.20
C ALA A 38 -3.88 1.40 -2.71
N LEU A 39 -3.30 2.16 -3.63
CA LEU A 39 -2.68 3.46 -3.40
C LEU A 39 -3.52 4.54 -4.10
N HIS A 40 -3.86 5.60 -3.37
CA HIS A 40 -4.52 6.76 -3.93
C HIS A 40 -3.56 7.53 -4.82
N ALA A 41 -3.86 7.58 -6.11
CA ALA A 41 -3.04 8.29 -7.09
C ALA A 41 -3.89 9.06 -8.12
N SER A 42 -3.33 10.14 -8.65
CA SER A 42 -3.83 10.90 -9.80
C SER A 42 -2.77 11.00 -10.89
N ASP A 43 -3.16 11.55 -12.05
CA ASP A 43 -2.27 11.86 -13.17
C ASP A 43 -1.41 10.66 -13.57
N ILE A 44 -2.09 9.52 -13.72
CA ILE A 44 -1.47 8.22 -13.97
C ILE A 44 -1.22 8.08 -15.46
N GLU A 45 0.04 8.08 -15.86
CA GLU A 45 0.48 8.03 -17.25
C GLU A 45 1.53 6.94 -17.43
N THR A 46 1.39 6.12 -18.47
CA THR A 46 2.37 5.10 -18.83
C THR A 46 3.42 5.67 -19.78
N PHE A 47 4.66 5.23 -19.63
CA PHE A 47 5.76 5.58 -20.52
C PHE A 47 6.76 4.42 -20.61
N GLU A 48 7.58 4.40 -21.67
CA GLU A 48 8.62 3.40 -21.84
C GLU A 48 9.96 3.89 -21.28
N ARG A 49 10.67 3.02 -20.56
CA ARG A 49 12.04 3.25 -20.08
C ARG A 49 12.79 1.93 -20.14
N ASP A 50 13.92 1.93 -20.84
CA ASP A 50 14.82 0.77 -20.98
C ASP A 50 14.10 -0.50 -21.49
N GLY A 51 13.10 -0.33 -22.36
CA GLY A 51 12.31 -1.43 -22.93
C GLY A 51 11.26 -2.02 -21.97
N GLU A 52 11.02 -1.40 -20.82
CA GLU A 52 9.95 -1.75 -19.90
C GLU A 52 8.89 -0.64 -19.83
N THR A 53 7.62 -1.04 -19.63
CA THR A 53 6.55 -0.09 -19.35
C THR A 53 6.59 0.36 -17.89
N TRP A 54 6.68 1.67 -17.71
CA TRP A 54 6.63 2.35 -16.42
C TRP A 54 5.34 3.16 -16.30
N VAL A 55 5.00 3.53 -15.07
CA VAL A 55 3.91 4.44 -14.78
C VAL A 55 4.41 5.60 -13.93
N ARG A 56 4.09 6.82 -14.33
CA ARG A 56 4.27 8.06 -13.56
C ARG A 56 2.93 8.45 -12.97
N PHE A 57 2.92 8.89 -11.71
CA PHE A 57 1.70 9.26 -11.02
C PHE A 57 1.98 10.17 -9.81
N ASN A 58 0.95 10.89 -9.37
CA ASN A 58 0.98 11.65 -8.12
C ASN A 58 0.37 10.80 -7.00
N ALA A 59 1.20 10.32 -6.07
CA ALA A 59 0.74 9.60 -4.89
C ALA A 59 0.26 10.57 -3.81
N HIS A 60 -1.02 10.50 -3.44
CA HIS A 60 -1.56 11.31 -2.35
C HIS A 60 -1.22 10.64 -1.02
N ILE A 61 -0.30 11.17 -0.23
CA ILE A 61 0.17 10.55 1.02
C ILE A 61 -0.20 11.35 2.28
N GLY A 62 -0.72 12.55 2.10
CA GLY A 62 -1.20 13.40 3.19
C GLY A 62 -2.52 12.98 3.82
N THR A 63 -2.96 13.77 4.78
CA THR A 63 -4.25 13.62 5.46
C THR A 63 -5.28 14.58 4.89
N PRO A 64 -6.59 14.41 5.15
CA PRO A 64 -7.59 15.39 4.72
C PRO A 64 -7.32 16.83 5.19
N HIS A 65 -6.67 17.02 6.35
CA HIS A 65 -6.35 18.34 6.91
C HIS A 65 -4.96 18.86 6.52
N LYS A 66 -4.08 17.96 6.08
CA LYS A 66 -2.73 18.28 5.63
C LYS A 66 -2.44 17.47 4.36
N PRO A 67 -2.97 17.91 3.20
CA PRO A 67 -2.69 17.28 1.92
C PRO A 67 -1.19 17.28 1.64
N HIS A 68 -0.72 16.23 0.99
CA HIS A 68 0.67 16.10 0.60
C HIS A 68 0.74 15.06 -0.51
N ASP A 69 1.32 15.46 -1.62
CA ASP A 69 1.40 14.66 -2.84
C ASP A 69 2.88 14.42 -3.16
N LYS A 70 3.17 13.22 -3.65
CA LYS A 70 4.51 12.78 -4.02
C LYS A 70 4.47 12.27 -5.46
N GLN A 71 5.19 12.93 -6.36
CA GLN A 71 5.39 12.39 -7.70
C GLN A 71 6.22 11.13 -7.61
N CYS A 72 5.72 10.06 -8.22
CA CYS A 72 6.29 8.73 -8.16
C CYS A 72 6.39 8.14 -9.57
N GLU A 73 7.37 7.27 -9.74
CA GLU A 73 7.47 6.40 -10.90
C GLU A 73 7.73 4.97 -10.43
N ALA A 74 7.09 4.01 -11.07
CA ALA A 74 7.32 2.60 -10.80
C ALA A 74 7.09 1.78 -12.06
N ARG A 75 7.72 0.61 -12.13
CA ARG A 75 7.45 -0.37 -13.19
C ARG A 75 6.00 -0.82 -13.11
N LEU A 76 5.33 -0.85 -14.26
CA LEU A 76 4.01 -1.42 -14.40
C LEU A 76 4.13 -2.95 -14.49
N ILE A 77 3.46 -3.69 -13.60
CA ILE A 77 3.56 -5.15 -13.58
C ILE A 77 2.32 -5.86 -14.12
N SER A 78 1.15 -5.20 -14.08
CA SER A 78 -0.09 -5.71 -14.69
C SER A 78 -1.18 -4.63 -14.69
N PHE A 79 -2.30 -4.95 -15.31
CA PHE A 79 -3.57 -4.25 -15.14
C PHE A 79 -4.57 -5.14 -14.39
N LYS A 80 -5.41 -4.55 -13.55
CA LYS A 80 -6.52 -5.24 -12.89
C LYS A 80 -7.86 -4.57 -13.14
N ARG A 81 -8.84 -5.38 -13.55
CA ARG A 81 -10.25 -4.99 -13.58
C ARG A 81 -10.83 -5.09 -12.18
N VAL A 82 -11.24 -3.96 -11.62
CA VAL A 82 -11.83 -3.83 -10.29
C VAL A 82 -13.25 -3.31 -10.43
N LYS A 83 -14.21 -4.04 -9.89
CA LYS A 83 -15.59 -3.57 -9.75
C LYS A 83 -15.67 -2.67 -8.52
N SER A 84 -15.98 -1.39 -8.69
CA SER A 84 -16.21 -0.49 -7.56
C SER A 84 -17.56 -0.77 -6.90
N SER A 85 -17.74 -0.28 -5.67
CA SER A 85 -18.98 -0.45 -4.88
C SER A 85 -20.23 0.11 -5.56
N ASN A 86 -20.07 1.02 -6.53
CA ASN A 86 -21.16 1.54 -7.38
C ASN A 86 -21.40 0.71 -8.66
N GLY A 87 -20.78 -0.46 -8.79
CA GLY A 87 -21.03 -1.40 -9.90
C GLY A 87 -20.20 -1.17 -11.16
N HIS A 88 -19.49 -0.04 -11.29
CA HIS A 88 -18.66 0.24 -12.46
C HIS A 88 -17.38 -0.60 -12.46
N LEU A 89 -17.01 -1.10 -13.64
CA LEU A 89 -15.74 -1.78 -13.83
C LEU A 89 -14.67 -0.74 -14.20
N GLN A 90 -13.57 -0.71 -13.46
CA GLN A 90 -12.42 0.13 -13.75
C GLN A 90 -11.19 -0.74 -13.94
N GLU A 91 -10.43 -0.48 -15.00
CA GLU A 91 -9.08 -1.02 -15.12
C GLU A 91 -8.10 -0.15 -14.33
N ARG A 92 -7.18 -0.80 -13.60
CA ARG A 92 -6.22 -0.13 -12.72
C ARG A 92 -4.82 -0.66 -12.97
N HIS A 93 -3.88 0.26 -13.12
CA HIS A 93 -2.45 -0.01 -13.14
C HIS A 93 -2.02 -0.68 -11.83
N VAL A 94 -1.18 -1.70 -11.91
CA VAL A 94 -0.61 -2.38 -10.75
C VAL A 94 0.89 -2.16 -10.74
N ILE A 95 1.40 -1.64 -9.62
CA ILE A 95 2.83 -1.50 -9.36
C ILE A 95 3.24 -2.46 -8.25
N ARG A 96 4.51 -2.83 -8.21
CA ARG A 96 5.13 -3.58 -7.12
C ARG A 96 6.21 -2.74 -6.48
N THR A 97 6.14 -2.57 -5.16
CA THR A 97 7.10 -1.77 -4.38
C THR A 97 7.38 -2.46 -3.05
N PRO A 98 8.60 -2.37 -2.48
CA PRO A 98 8.83 -2.78 -1.10
C PRO A 98 7.96 -1.92 -0.18
N MET A 99 7.27 -2.57 0.75
CA MET A 99 6.57 -1.96 1.86
C MET A 99 7.33 -2.26 3.14
N VAL A 100 7.37 -1.28 4.04
CA VAL A 100 7.93 -1.39 5.39
C VAL A 100 6.82 -1.21 6.40
N LEU A 101 6.72 -2.10 7.39
CA LEU A 101 5.79 -2.04 8.51
C LEU A 101 6.58 -2.38 9.78
N GLY A 102 6.74 -1.40 10.68
CA GLY A 102 7.69 -1.53 11.78
C GLY A 102 9.09 -1.78 11.24
N ASP A 103 9.70 -2.88 11.68
CA ASP A 103 11.03 -3.38 11.28
C ASP A 103 10.99 -4.35 10.08
N ARG A 104 9.80 -4.75 9.60
CA ARG A 104 9.67 -5.74 8.53
C ARG A 104 9.52 -5.10 7.16
N ARG A 105 10.14 -5.72 6.15
CA ARG A 105 10.08 -5.29 4.75
C ARG A 105 9.76 -6.45 3.80
N TRP A 106 8.78 -6.26 2.92
CA TRP A 106 8.45 -7.22 1.87
C TRP A 106 7.83 -6.53 0.64
N TRP A 107 7.78 -7.22 -0.48
CA TRP A 107 7.18 -6.70 -1.71
C TRP A 107 5.66 -6.69 -1.62
N VAL A 108 5.01 -5.63 -2.09
CA VAL A 108 3.54 -5.54 -2.12
C VAL A 108 3.08 -4.97 -3.45
N ASP A 109 2.03 -5.58 -3.99
CA ASP A 109 1.34 -5.11 -5.18
C ASP A 109 0.26 -4.08 -4.80
N PHE A 110 0.32 -2.90 -5.43
CA PHE A 110 -0.67 -1.84 -5.26
C PHE A 110 -1.37 -1.54 -6.57
N THR A 111 -2.71 -1.53 -6.54
CA THR A 111 -3.49 -0.87 -7.58
C THR A 111 -3.44 0.64 -7.41
N LEU A 112 -3.18 1.37 -8.50
CA LEU A 112 -3.27 2.83 -8.53
C LEU A 112 -4.72 3.23 -8.82
N THR A 113 -5.30 4.07 -7.98
CA THR A 113 -6.72 4.45 -8.11
C THR A 113 -7.00 5.85 -7.58
N CYS A 114 -7.87 6.58 -8.27
CA CYS A 114 -8.41 7.85 -7.79
C CYS A 114 -9.48 7.60 -6.71
N ARG A 115 -9.22 8.06 -5.48
CA ARG A 115 -9.99 7.84 -4.25
C ARG A 115 -10.31 9.18 -3.58
N LYS A 116 -10.66 10.20 -4.38
CA LYS A 116 -10.83 11.61 -3.93
C LYS A 116 -11.74 11.76 -2.70
N SER A 117 -12.80 10.95 -2.58
CA SER A 117 -13.74 11.00 -1.44
C SER A 117 -13.32 10.20 -0.21
N MET A 118 -12.19 9.48 -0.23
CA MET A 118 -11.84 8.54 0.84
C MET A 118 -10.77 9.05 1.80
N ARG A 119 -11.02 8.83 3.09
CA ARG A 119 -10.17 9.25 4.23
C ARG A 119 -8.77 8.64 4.22
N TYR A 120 -8.63 7.40 3.76
CA TYR A 120 -7.35 6.70 3.72
C TYR A 120 -6.80 6.65 2.30
N ARG A 121 -5.54 7.03 2.21
CA ARG A 121 -4.78 7.04 0.96
C ARG A 121 -4.27 5.66 0.58
N ILE A 122 -4.11 4.77 1.56
CA ILE A 122 -3.72 3.39 1.33
C ILE A 122 -4.73 2.42 1.94
N LEU A 123 -5.07 1.38 1.19
CA LEU A 123 -5.65 0.14 1.70
C LEU A 123 -4.60 -0.98 1.64
N LEU A 124 -4.42 -1.68 2.75
CA LEU A 124 -3.60 -2.89 2.82
C LEU A 124 -4.51 -4.11 2.68
N GLY A 125 -4.39 -4.82 1.55
CA GLY A 125 -5.23 -5.97 1.21
C GLY A 125 -4.68 -7.31 1.70
N CYS A 126 -5.47 -8.37 1.50
CA CYS A 126 -5.19 -9.73 1.97
C CYS A 126 -3.87 -10.31 1.48
N THR A 127 -3.50 -10.10 0.21
CA THR A 127 -2.24 -10.64 -0.32
C THR A 127 -1.04 -10.09 0.45
N ALA A 128 -1.03 -8.77 0.74
CA ALA A 128 0.04 -8.16 1.52
C ALA A 128 0.09 -8.66 2.97
N MET A 129 -1.08 -8.92 3.56
CA MET A 129 -1.18 -9.48 4.92
C MET A 129 -0.72 -10.94 4.99
N LEU A 130 -1.04 -11.74 3.97
CA LEU A 130 -0.61 -13.13 3.87
C LEU A 130 0.92 -13.22 3.75
N GLU A 131 1.50 -12.45 2.84
CA GLU A 131 2.96 -12.40 2.64
C GLU A 131 3.68 -11.85 3.87
N GLY A 132 3.09 -10.87 4.55
CA GLY A 132 3.58 -10.34 5.81
C GLY A 132 3.29 -11.22 7.02
N GLN A 133 2.58 -12.35 6.90
CA GLN A 133 2.19 -13.19 8.05
C GLN A 133 1.50 -12.38 9.17
N LEU A 134 0.50 -11.58 8.81
CA LEU A 134 -0.15 -10.63 9.71
C LEU A 134 -1.49 -11.16 10.23
N VAL A 135 -1.83 -10.82 11.49
CA VAL A 135 -3.15 -11.05 12.08
C VAL A 135 -3.76 -9.73 12.57
N ILE A 136 -5.03 -9.50 12.27
CA ILE A 136 -5.71 -8.25 12.59
C ILE A 136 -6.34 -8.33 13.98
N ASN A 137 -5.96 -7.42 14.88
CA ASN A 137 -6.73 -7.12 16.08
C ASN A 137 -7.61 -5.87 15.84
N PRO A 138 -8.94 -6.01 15.76
CA PRO A 138 -9.83 -4.88 15.48
C PRO A 138 -9.92 -3.84 16.61
N GLY A 139 -9.44 -4.16 17.81
CA GLY A 139 -9.34 -3.24 18.94
C GLY A 139 -8.12 -2.31 18.91
N LEU A 140 -7.10 -2.60 18.08
CA LEU A 140 -5.81 -1.90 18.12
C LEU A 140 -5.54 -1.06 16.88
N ARG A 141 -4.66 -0.06 16.98
CA ARG A 141 -4.20 0.80 15.86
C ARG A 141 -2.73 1.14 16.08
N PHE A 142 -1.97 1.23 15.00
CA PHE A 142 -0.55 1.63 15.01
C PHE A 142 0.30 0.74 15.93
N VAL A 143 0.05 -0.57 15.89
CA VAL A 143 0.69 -1.54 16.78
C VAL A 143 2.18 -1.65 16.50
N GLN A 144 2.58 -1.51 15.24
CA GLN A 144 3.95 -1.73 14.79
C GLN A 144 4.84 -0.47 14.87
N GLY A 145 4.32 0.65 15.39
CA GLY A 145 5.06 1.90 15.48
C GLY A 145 5.32 2.55 14.12
N GLU A 146 6.37 3.35 14.02
CA GLU A 146 6.79 3.97 12.75
C GLU A 146 7.61 2.99 11.90
N PRO A 147 7.45 2.99 10.57
CA PRO A 147 8.26 2.16 9.67
C PRO A 147 9.74 2.54 9.78
N GLN A 148 10.61 1.53 9.73
CA GLN A 148 12.06 1.67 9.83
C GLN A 148 12.72 1.32 8.48
N PRO A 149 12.63 2.22 7.46
CA PRO A 149 13.06 1.90 6.09
C PRO A 149 14.57 1.73 5.92
N HIS A 150 15.36 2.11 6.93
CA HIS A 150 16.82 2.06 6.92
C HIS A 150 17.41 0.89 7.72
N LEU A 151 16.57 0.05 8.34
CA LEU A 151 17.08 -1.17 8.94
C LEU A 151 17.42 -2.18 7.86
N ASN A 152 18.69 -2.60 7.84
CA ASN A 152 19.12 -3.73 7.03
C ASN A 152 18.51 -5.01 7.60
N PRO A 153 17.97 -5.91 6.77
CA PRO A 153 17.37 -7.17 7.22
C PRO A 153 18.39 -8.19 7.78
N GLU A 154 19.67 -7.84 7.92
CA GLU A 154 20.76 -8.71 8.41
C GLU A 154 21.42 -8.18 9.70
N GLY A 155 20.66 -7.47 10.55
CA GLY A 155 21.10 -7.12 11.91
C GLY A 155 20.86 -8.24 12.91
#